data_AF-A0A8J2QTM2-F1
#
_entry.id   AF-A0A8J2QTM2-F1
#
_cell.length_a   1.000
_cell.length_b   1.000
_cell.length_c   1.000
_cell.angle_alpha   90.00
_cell.angle_beta   90.00
_cell.angle_gamma   90.00
#
_symmetry.space_group_name_H-M   'P 1'
#
loop_
_entity.id
_entity.type
_entity.pdbx_description
1 polymer ?
#
loop_
_entity_poly.entity_id
_entity_poly.type
_entity_poly.pdbx_seq_one_letter_code
_entity_poly.pdbx_strand_id
1 'polypeptide(L)'
;MASGGHPEGAALVTRHDQLAGSLARLQRLAASRQAALMESVCRLEYLAESAELEEWVAEQQAAASSEDYGQDYEHLLILRYKFEELRHRVESGGERFNQCEELAKKLVASDSPYIADIEKRQEGLGESWERMVEKIQSRSQRLAAAGEIHRFHRDAGDLLARAGERRAHLAPPPTPRDLRAATALLRDHDAAENDMVSIDAQT
;
A
#
# COMPACT_ATOMS: atom_id res chain seq x y z
N MET A 1 -12.02 82.11 42.02
CA MET A 1 -12.29 80.77 42.57
C MET A 1 -13.73 80.39 42.23
N ALA A 2 -13.94 79.79 41.05
CA ALA A 2 -15.14 79.04 40.67
C ALA A 2 -14.89 78.47 39.25
N SER A 3 -14.06 77.42 39.20
CA SER A 3 -13.91 76.53 38.04
C SER A 3 -15.22 75.75 37.88
N GLY A 4 -16.19 76.34 37.18
CA GLY A 4 -17.51 75.75 36.95
C GLY A 4 -17.41 74.57 35.98
N GLY A 5 -17.69 73.37 36.49
CA GLY A 5 -17.76 72.14 35.69
C GLY A 5 -18.83 72.27 34.60
N HIS A 6 -18.38 72.29 33.34
CA HIS A 6 -19.25 72.46 32.18
C HIS A 6 -20.05 71.16 31.91
N PRO A 7 -21.39 71.18 31.91
CA PRO A 7 -22.23 69.99 31.70
C PRO A 7 -22.03 69.31 30.34
N GLU A 8 -21.60 70.07 29.32
CA GLU A 8 -21.21 69.53 28.01
C GLU A 8 -19.96 68.63 28.08
N GLY A 9 -19.03 68.91 29.01
CA GLY A 9 -17.85 68.08 29.22
C GLY A 9 -18.22 66.69 29.76
N ALA A 10 -19.16 66.62 30.70
CA ALA A 10 -19.66 65.34 31.23
C ALA A 10 -20.38 64.50 30.17
N ALA A 11 -21.16 65.15 29.29
CA ALA A 11 -21.82 64.49 28.16
C ALA A 11 -20.81 63.96 27.12
N LEU A 12 -19.74 64.71 26.84
CA LEU A 12 -18.66 64.28 25.94
C LEU A 12 -17.90 63.07 26.49
N VAL A 13 -17.57 63.06 27.79
CA VAL A 13 -16.92 61.92 28.46
C VAL A 13 -17.80 60.68 28.37
N THR A 14 -19.09 60.80 28.70
CA THR A 14 -20.04 59.68 28.62
C THR A 14 -20.11 59.09 27.20
N ARG A 15 -20.13 59.95 26.17
CA ARG A 15 -20.19 59.52 24.77
C ARG A 15 -18.87 58.89 24.32
N HIS A 16 -17.74 59.40 24.77
CA HIS A 16 -16.43 58.79 24.55
C HIS A 16 -16.37 57.38 25.14
N ASP A 17 -16.80 57.20 26.39
CA ASP A 17 -16.80 55.89 27.06
C ASP A 17 -17.72 54.88 26.36
N GLN A 18 -18.88 55.33 25.89
CA GLN A 18 -19.78 54.51 25.07
C GLN A 18 -19.13 54.07 23.74
N LEU A 19 -18.46 54.99 23.05
CA LEU A 19 -17.74 54.69 21.80
C LEU A 19 -16.58 53.72 22.05
N ALA A 20 -15.79 53.93 23.10
CA ALA A 20 -14.69 53.04 23.48
C ALA A 20 -15.21 51.63 23.81
N GLY A 21 -16.30 51.53 24.57
CA GLY A 21 -16.95 50.24 24.86
C GLY A 21 -17.50 49.55 23.62
N SER A 22 -18.10 50.30 22.70
CA SER A 22 -18.59 49.79 21.41
C SER A 22 -17.45 49.26 20.54
N LEU A 23 -16.35 50.01 20.44
CA LEU A 23 -15.16 49.60 19.69
C LEU A 23 -14.55 48.32 20.28
N ALA A 24 -14.41 48.22 21.60
CA ALA A 24 -13.91 47.03 22.27
C ALA A 24 -14.83 45.81 22.04
N ARG A 25 -16.15 46.01 21.94
CA ARG A 25 -17.10 44.95 21.58
C ARG A 25 -16.91 44.50 20.13
N LEU A 26 -16.78 45.44 19.20
CA LEU A 26 -16.54 45.14 17.78
C LEU A 26 -15.22 44.38 17.59
N GLN A 27 -14.15 44.77 18.28
CA GLN A 27 -12.86 44.07 18.24
C GLN A 27 -12.98 42.62 18.73
N ARG A 28 -13.70 42.38 19.83
CA ARG A 28 -13.96 41.01 20.31
C ARG A 28 -14.78 40.18 19.32
N LEU A 29 -15.82 40.77 18.73
CA LEU A 29 -16.63 40.10 17.71
C LEU A 29 -15.81 39.76 16.46
N ALA A 30 -14.95 40.69 16.01
CA ALA A 30 -14.06 40.47 14.88
C ALA A 30 -13.05 39.34 15.16
N ALA A 31 -12.42 39.33 16.34
CA ALA A 31 -11.50 38.27 16.74
C ALA A 31 -12.19 36.90 16.82
N SER A 32 -13.38 36.83 17.43
CA SER A 32 -14.18 35.60 17.49
C SER A 32 -14.56 35.10 16.10
N ARG A 33 -15.00 36.00 15.20
CA ARG A 33 -15.29 35.65 13.80
C ARG A 33 -14.06 35.13 13.08
N GLN A 34 -12.90 35.76 13.26
CA GLN A 34 -11.66 35.32 12.64
C GLN A 34 -11.26 33.91 13.10
N ALA A 35 -11.32 33.64 14.41
CA ALA A 35 -11.03 32.32 14.96
C ALA A 35 -11.96 31.24 14.40
N ALA A 36 -13.28 31.50 14.36
CA ALA A 36 -14.26 30.58 13.81
C ALA A 36 -14.05 30.30 12.31
N LEU A 37 -13.67 31.32 11.53
CA LEU A 37 -13.38 31.13 10.11
C LEU A 37 -12.10 30.32 9.89
N MET A 38 -11.04 30.56 10.68
CA MET A 38 -9.81 29.77 10.61
C MET A 38 -10.06 28.30 10.97
N GLU A 39 -10.82 28.04 12.04
CA GLU A 39 -11.26 26.69 12.39
C GLU A 39 -12.01 26.03 11.24
N SER A 40 -12.96 26.72 10.63
CA SER A 40 -13.75 26.17 9.54
C SER A 40 -12.90 25.86 8.31
N VAL A 41 -11.88 26.67 8.01
CA VAL A 41 -10.96 26.40 6.90
C VAL A 41 -10.16 25.14 7.17
N CYS A 42 -9.49 25.05 8.33
CA CYS A 42 -8.69 23.88 8.69
C CYS A 42 -9.53 22.60 8.75
N ARG A 43 -10.77 22.69 9.24
CA ARG A 43 -11.69 21.53 9.32
C ARG A 43 -12.12 21.06 7.94
N LEU A 44 -12.46 21.99 7.03
CA LEU A 44 -12.85 21.62 5.67
C LEU A 44 -11.68 21.05 4.87
N GLU A 45 -10.47 21.56 5.08
CA GLU A 45 -9.24 20.98 4.53
C GLU A 45 -9.05 19.53 5.01
N TYR A 46 -9.11 19.29 6.31
CA TYR A 46 -9.05 17.92 6.86
C TYR A 46 -10.12 16.99 6.27
N LEU A 47 -11.37 17.45 6.19
CA LEU A 47 -12.47 16.62 5.69
C LEU A 47 -12.28 16.24 4.21
N ALA A 48 -11.78 17.16 3.38
CA ALA A 48 -11.49 16.89 1.98
C ALA A 48 -10.33 15.89 1.84
N GLU A 49 -9.19 16.16 2.49
CA GLU A 49 -7.99 15.31 2.41
C GLU A 49 -8.26 13.89 2.95
N SER A 50 -8.96 13.79 4.08
CA SER A 50 -9.31 12.48 4.66
C SER A 50 -10.29 11.69 3.78
N ALA A 51 -11.26 12.35 3.13
CA ALA A 51 -12.19 11.66 2.24
C ALA A 51 -11.49 11.10 0.99
N GLU A 52 -10.60 11.89 0.39
CA GLU A 52 -9.81 11.44 -0.76
C GLU A 52 -8.89 10.27 -0.37
N LEU A 53 -8.28 10.35 0.82
CA LEU A 53 -7.42 9.28 1.32
C LEU A 53 -8.21 8.02 1.67
N GLU A 54 -9.41 8.13 2.25
CA GLU A 54 -10.30 6.99 2.53
C GLU A 54 -10.63 6.22 1.24
N GLU A 55 -11.01 6.92 0.17
CA GLU A 55 -11.28 6.32 -1.15
C GLU A 55 -10.03 5.64 -1.70
N TRP A 56 -8.89 6.34 -1.67
CA TRP A 56 -7.63 5.79 -2.16
C TRP A 56 -7.17 4.54 -1.37
N VAL A 57 -7.33 4.53 -0.04
CA VAL A 57 -7.02 3.37 0.82
C VAL A 57 -7.92 2.19 0.45
N ALA A 58 -9.22 2.42 0.23
CA ALA A 58 -10.15 1.38 -0.17
C ALA A 58 -9.76 0.75 -1.54
N GLU A 59 -9.35 1.58 -2.51
CA GLU A 59 -8.85 1.11 -3.81
C GLU A 59 -7.59 0.25 -3.67
N GLN A 60 -6.60 0.72 -2.91
CA GLN A 60 -5.35 -0.02 -2.72
C GLN A 60 -5.58 -1.33 -1.94
N GLN A 61 -6.47 -1.31 -0.95
CA GLN A 61 -6.86 -2.50 -0.20
C GLN A 61 -7.56 -3.53 -1.11
N ALA A 62 -8.41 -3.09 -2.04
CA ALA A 62 -9.04 -3.97 -3.02
C ALA A 62 -7.99 -4.61 -3.95
N ALA A 63 -7.02 -3.83 -4.43
CA ALA A 63 -5.91 -4.35 -5.23
C ALA A 63 -5.04 -5.36 -4.46
N ALA A 64 -4.75 -5.08 -3.19
CA ALA A 64 -4.01 -5.98 -2.30
C ALA A 64 -4.78 -7.27 -1.95
N SER A 65 -6.11 -7.26 -2.08
CA SER A 65 -6.98 -8.41 -1.77
C SER A 65 -7.12 -9.41 -2.92
N SER A 66 -6.46 -9.19 -4.06
CA SER A 66 -6.39 -10.18 -5.13
C SER A 66 -5.88 -11.53 -4.59
N GLU A 67 -6.45 -12.62 -5.09
CA GLU A 67 -6.01 -13.99 -4.81
C GLU A 67 -5.45 -14.68 -6.06
N ASP A 68 -5.11 -13.90 -7.09
CA ASP A 68 -4.39 -14.42 -8.26
C ASP A 68 -2.90 -14.58 -7.91
N TYR A 69 -2.40 -15.80 -8.12
CA TYR A 69 -1.04 -16.26 -7.88
C TYR A 69 -0.38 -16.89 -9.11
N GLY A 70 -1.00 -16.72 -10.29
CA GLY A 70 -0.44 -17.19 -11.55
C GLY A 70 -0.71 -18.66 -11.83
N GLN A 71 -0.80 -18.98 -13.12
CA GLN A 71 -1.03 -20.35 -13.62
C GLN A 71 0.28 -21.14 -13.76
N ASP A 72 1.39 -20.42 -13.91
CA ASP A 72 2.75 -20.91 -14.08
C ASP A 72 3.75 -19.90 -13.47
N TYR A 73 5.04 -20.25 -13.52
CA TYR A 73 6.09 -19.44 -12.93
C TYR A 73 6.24 -18.07 -13.62
N GLU A 74 6.13 -18.02 -14.94
CA GLU A 74 6.25 -16.82 -15.75
C GLU A 74 5.10 -15.82 -15.44
N HIS A 75 3.86 -16.30 -15.35
CA HIS A 75 2.73 -15.48 -14.95
C HIS A 75 2.88 -14.96 -13.52
N LEU A 76 3.39 -15.80 -12.59
CA LEU A 76 3.68 -15.34 -11.23
C LEU A 76 4.71 -14.18 -11.22
N LEU A 77 5.75 -14.21 -12.04
CA LEU A 77 6.74 -13.14 -12.10
C LEU A 77 6.11 -11.79 -12.49
N ILE A 78 5.16 -11.82 -13.43
CA ILE A 78 4.39 -10.63 -13.83
C ILE A 78 3.54 -10.12 -12.66
N LEU A 79 2.87 -11.02 -11.94
CA LEU A 79 2.05 -10.66 -10.78
C LEU A 79 2.89 -10.07 -9.64
N ARG A 80 4.10 -10.60 -9.41
CA ARG A 80 5.06 -10.05 -8.43
C ARG A 80 5.50 -8.64 -8.82
N TYR A 81 5.83 -8.41 -10.09
CA TYR A 81 6.19 -7.07 -10.57
C TYR A 81 5.06 -6.06 -10.31
N LYS A 82 3.82 -6.38 -10.70
CA LYS A 82 2.65 -5.53 -10.43
C LYS A 82 2.42 -5.30 -8.93
N PHE A 83 2.68 -6.32 -8.11
CA PHE A 83 2.55 -6.21 -6.66
C PHE A 83 3.62 -5.30 -6.04
N GLU A 84 4.85 -5.31 -6.54
CA GLU A 84 5.88 -4.36 -6.10
C GLU A 84 5.53 -2.91 -6.50
N GLU A 85 4.93 -2.69 -7.67
CA GLU A 85 4.38 -1.37 -8.03
C GLU A 85 3.29 -0.91 -7.05
N LEU A 86 2.40 -1.82 -6.63
CA LEU A 86 1.40 -1.54 -5.59
C LEU A 86 2.07 -1.16 -4.26
N ARG A 87 3.11 -1.90 -3.85
CA ARG A 87 3.85 -1.62 -2.61
C ARG A 87 4.48 -0.23 -2.63
N HIS A 88 5.18 0.12 -3.70
CA HIS A 88 5.79 1.45 -3.84
C HIS A 88 4.75 2.57 -3.82
N ARG A 89 3.59 2.34 -4.44
CA ARG A 89 2.47 3.29 -4.40
C ARG A 89 1.97 3.49 -2.97
N VAL A 90 1.83 2.40 -2.20
CA VAL A 90 1.39 2.47 -0.80
C VAL A 90 2.43 3.14 0.09
N GLU A 91 3.70 2.82 -0.08
CA GLU A 91 4.81 3.47 0.62
C GLU A 91 4.82 4.98 0.39
N SER A 92 4.64 5.41 -0.86
CA SER A 92 4.55 6.84 -1.23
C SER A 92 3.29 7.50 -0.66
N GLY A 93 2.20 6.75 -0.52
CA GLY A 93 0.96 7.24 0.08
C GLY A 93 1.05 7.55 1.58
N GLY A 94 2.07 7.04 2.27
CA GLY A 94 2.25 7.25 3.72
C GLY A 94 2.38 8.73 4.11
N GLU A 95 2.95 9.56 3.24
CA GLU A 95 3.03 11.00 3.47
C GLU A 95 1.64 11.66 3.55
N ARG A 96 0.71 11.26 2.68
CA ARG A 96 -0.68 11.77 2.69
C ARG A 96 -1.42 11.38 3.97
N PHE A 97 -1.20 10.15 4.44
CA PHE A 97 -1.74 9.69 5.71
C PHE A 97 -1.22 10.52 6.89
N ASN A 98 0.10 10.74 6.94
CA ASN A 98 0.72 11.58 7.97
C ASN A 98 0.20 13.02 7.91
N GLN A 99 -0.01 13.57 6.71
CA GLN A 99 -0.57 14.91 6.55
C GLN A 99 -1.99 15.01 7.11
N CYS A 100 -2.86 14.02 6.84
CA CYS A 100 -4.19 13.95 7.44
C CYS A 100 -4.14 13.85 8.96
N GLU A 101 -3.21 13.06 9.50
CA GLU A 101 -3.00 12.91 10.93
C GLU A 101 -2.57 14.25 11.58
N GLU A 102 -1.67 14.98 10.94
CA GLU A 102 -1.23 16.31 11.43
C GLU A 102 -2.34 17.36 11.37
N LEU A 103 -3.19 17.33 10.33
CA LEU A 103 -4.38 18.19 10.26
C LEU A 103 -5.37 17.85 11.38
N ALA A 104 -5.63 16.56 11.62
CA ALA A 104 -6.49 16.11 12.72
C ALA A 104 -5.95 16.59 14.09
N LYS A 105 -4.66 16.36 14.36
CA LYS A 105 -4.00 16.80 15.61
C LYS A 105 -4.12 18.31 15.83
N LYS A 106 -3.95 19.13 14.80
CA LYS A 106 -4.11 20.59 14.88
C LYS A 106 -5.53 20.99 15.25
N LEU A 107 -6.53 20.32 14.69
CA LEU A 107 -7.93 20.59 15.01
C LEU A 107 -8.31 20.11 16.41
N VAL A 108 -7.79 18.96 16.86
CA VAL A 108 -8.00 18.44 18.22
C VAL A 108 -7.32 19.35 19.27
N ALA A 109 -6.17 19.92 18.94
CA ALA A 109 -5.49 20.90 19.79
C ALA A 109 -6.16 22.29 19.80
N SER A 110 -7.16 22.51 18.93
CA SER A 110 -7.94 23.75 18.88
C SER A 110 -9.24 23.62 19.69
N ASP A 111 -9.87 24.73 20.06
CA ASP A 111 -11.19 24.76 20.73
C ASP A 111 -12.33 24.54 19.72
N SER A 112 -12.19 23.52 18.86
CA SER A 112 -13.18 23.19 17.82
C SER A 112 -14.37 22.46 18.46
N PRO A 113 -15.62 22.77 18.07
CA PRO A 113 -16.78 22.03 18.55
C PRO A 113 -16.92 20.64 17.89
N TYR A 114 -16.06 20.29 16.93
CA TYR A 114 -16.15 19.06 16.13
C TYR A 114 -15.08 18.01 16.48
N ILE A 115 -14.35 18.19 17.59
CA ILE A 115 -13.22 17.33 17.99
C ILE A 115 -13.59 15.84 17.96
N ALA A 116 -14.74 15.47 18.55
CA ALA A 116 -15.18 14.08 18.60
C ALA A 116 -15.39 13.45 17.22
N ASP A 117 -15.91 14.21 16.26
CA ASP A 117 -16.11 13.72 14.88
C ASP A 117 -14.78 13.55 14.16
N ILE A 118 -13.84 14.46 14.39
CA ILE A 118 -12.48 14.41 13.83
C ILE A 118 -11.71 13.21 14.38
N GLU A 119 -11.74 13.00 15.69
CA GLU A 119 -11.08 11.86 16.34
C GLU A 119 -11.63 10.53 15.80
N LYS A 120 -12.96 10.39 15.76
CA LYS A 120 -13.61 9.19 15.25
C LYS A 120 -13.25 8.90 13.80
N ARG A 121 -13.22 9.94 12.95
CA ARG A 121 -12.85 9.80 11.54
C ARG A 121 -11.38 9.42 11.40
N GLN A 122 -10.49 10.06 12.15
CA GLN A 122 -9.06 9.77 12.12
C GLN A 122 -8.75 8.34 12.60
N GLU A 123 -9.44 7.87 13.64
CA GLU A 123 -9.36 6.49 14.11
C GLU A 123 -9.77 5.51 13.01
N GLY A 124 -10.94 5.69 12.39
CA GLY A 124 -11.42 4.82 11.32
C GLY A 124 -10.52 4.81 10.07
N LEU A 125 -9.93 5.95 9.73
CA LEU A 125 -8.92 6.06 8.67
C LEU A 125 -7.64 5.30 9.05
N GLY A 126 -7.17 5.44 10.29
CA GLY A 126 -6.03 4.70 10.84
C GLY A 126 -6.23 3.18 10.77
N GLU A 127 -7.37 2.69 11.23
CA GLU A 127 -7.69 1.26 11.12
C GLU A 127 -7.74 0.78 9.67
N SER A 128 -8.29 1.59 8.75
CA SER A 128 -8.35 1.23 7.32
C SER A 128 -6.96 1.17 6.70
N TRP A 129 -6.09 2.11 7.07
CA TRP A 129 -4.69 2.11 6.67
C TRP A 129 -3.96 0.86 7.17
N GLU A 130 -4.10 0.52 8.45
CA GLU A 130 -3.49 -0.67 9.04
C GLU A 130 -3.98 -1.96 8.35
N ARG A 131 -5.30 -2.10 8.16
CA ARG A 131 -5.88 -3.24 7.42
C ARG A 131 -5.33 -3.37 6.01
N MET A 132 -5.15 -2.26 5.30
CA MET A 132 -4.53 -2.26 3.96
C MET A 132 -3.08 -2.77 4.03
N VAL A 133 -2.28 -2.28 4.98
CA VAL A 133 -0.89 -2.73 5.18
C VAL A 133 -0.83 -4.22 5.50
N GLU A 134 -1.71 -4.73 6.36
CA GLU A 134 -1.83 -6.16 6.66
C GLU A 134 -2.16 -7.00 5.42
N LYS A 135 -3.08 -6.52 4.56
CA LYS A 135 -3.41 -7.20 3.30
C LYS A 135 -2.21 -7.28 2.36
N ILE A 136 -1.44 -6.19 2.26
CA ILE A 136 -0.20 -6.17 1.46
C ILE A 136 0.80 -7.19 2.02
N GLN A 137 1.03 -7.21 3.33
CA GLN A 137 1.95 -8.18 3.95
C GLN A 137 1.49 -9.63 3.71
N SER A 138 0.20 -9.91 3.90
CA SER A 138 -0.39 -11.23 3.65
C SER A 138 -0.22 -11.65 2.18
N ARG A 139 -0.50 -10.75 1.23
CA ARG A 139 -0.32 -11.03 -0.20
C ARG A 139 1.13 -11.27 -0.57
N SER A 140 2.07 -10.52 0.03
CA SER A 140 3.51 -10.74 -0.16
C SER A 140 3.91 -12.17 0.22
N GLN A 141 3.48 -12.64 1.40
CA GLN A 141 3.75 -14.01 1.87
C GLN A 141 3.13 -15.07 0.95
N ARG A 142 1.89 -14.86 0.49
CA ARG A 142 1.21 -15.80 -0.42
C ARG A 142 1.87 -15.86 -1.81
N LEU A 143 2.28 -14.72 -2.37
CA LEU A 143 3.07 -14.67 -3.62
C LEU A 143 4.44 -15.34 -3.46
N ALA A 144 5.06 -15.20 -2.30
CA ALA A 144 6.31 -15.89 -1.96
C ALA A 144 6.11 -17.41 -2.00
N ALA A 145 5.13 -17.93 -1.27
CA ALA A 145 4.81 -19.36 -1.21
C ALA A 145 4.41 -19.94 -2.59
N ALA A 146 3.57 -19.22 -3.35
CA ALA A 146 3.21 -19.64 -4.70
C ALA A 146 4.44 -19.77 -5.62
N GLY A 147 5.45 -18.91 -5.43
CA GLY A 147 6.71 -19.00 -6.18
C GLY A 147 7.52 -20.25 -5.90
N GLU A 148 7.54 -20.70 -4.65
CA GLU A 148 8.21 -21.95 -4.31
C GLU A 148 7.50 -23.15 -4.95
N ILE A 149 6.17 -23.15 -4.95
CA ILE A 149 5.36 -24.21 -5.58
C ILE A 149 5.58 -24.22 -7.10
N HIS A 150 5.47 -23.07 -7.76
CA HIS A 150 5.65 -22.96 -9.22
C HIS A 150 7.06 -23.36 -9.65
N ARG A 151 8.08 -22.93 -8.90
CA ARG A 151 9.48 -23.33 -9.13
C ARG A 151 9.63 -24.85 -9.01
N PHE A 152 9.09 -25.43 -7.95
CA PHE A 152 9.13 -26.88 -7.74
C PHE A 152 8.46 -27.66 -8.87
N HIS A 153 7.26 -27.26 -9.29
CA HIS A 153 6.56 -27.94 -10.40
C HIS A 153 7.34 -27.87 -11.71
N ARG A 154 7.93 -26.72 -12.03
CA ARG A 154 8.78 -26.57 -13.22
C ARG A 154 10.01 -27.48 -13.12
N ASP A 155 10.74 -27.40 -12.02
CA ASP A 155 11.99 -28.15 -11.85
C ASP A 155 11.71 -29.67 -11.83
N ALA A 156 10.62 -30.12 -11.20
CA ALA A 156 10.18 -31.51 -11.24
C ALA A 156 9.74 -31.96 -12.64
N GLY A 157 9.04 -31.10 -13.38
CA GLY A 157 8.66 -31.33 -14.77
C GLY A 157 9.89 -31.54 -15.66
N ASP A 158 10.90 -30.67 -15.53
CA ASP A 158 12.16 -30.78 -16.26
C ASP A 158 12.90 -32.07 -15.93
N LEU A 159 12.96 -32.45 -14.65
CA LEU A 159 13.58 -33.71 -14.22
C LEU A 159 12.84 -34.93 -14.77
N LEU A 160 11.50 -34.93 -14.73
CA LEU A 160 10.68 -36.01 -15.28
C LEU A 160 10.83 -36.12 -16.80
N ALA A 161 10.91 -35.00 -17.51
CA ALA A 161 11.14 -34.99 -18.96
C ALA A 161 12.51 -35.61 -19.29
N ARG A 162 13.58 -35.19 -18.61
CA ARG A 162 14.92 -35.77 -18.77
C ARG A 162 14.94 -37.26 -18.45
N ALA A 163 14.26 -37.69 -17.38
CA ALA A 163 14.16 -39.09 -17.03
C ALA A 163 13.39 -39.90 -18.09
N GLY A 164 12.32 -39.32 -18.65
CA GLY A 164 11.55 -39.90 -19.75
C GLY A 164 12.38 -40.09 -21.01
N GLU A 165 13.15 -39.06 -21.39
CA GLU A 165 14.11 -39.11 -22.49
C GLU A 165 15.17 -40.20 -22.27
N ARG A 166 15.80 -40.25 -21.08
CA ARG A 166 16.76 -41.31 -20.72
C ARG A 166 16.13 -42.70 -20.82
N ARG A 167 14.91 -42.87 -20.31
CA ARG A 167 14.18 -44.16 -20.40
C ARG A 167 13.87 -44.56 -21.84
N ALA A 168 13.53 -43.59 -22.70
CA ALA A 168 13.28 -43.86 -24.12
C ALA A 168 14.55 -44.33 -24.84
N HIS A 169 15.73 -43.78 -24.50
CA HIS A 169 17.01 -44.24 -25.04
C HIS A 169 17.37 -45.65 -24.56
N LEU A 170 16.99 -46.02 -23.34
CA LEU A 170 17.21 -47.36 -22.77
C LEU A 170 16.11 -48.38 -23.10
N ALA A 171 15.17 -48.03 -23.98
CA ALA A 171 14.11 -48.95 -24.38
C ALA A 171 14.70 -50.22 -25.06
N PRO A 172 14.11 -51.41 -24.86
CA PRO A 172 14.66 -52.63 -25.41
C PRO A 172 14.79 -52.53 -26.94
N PRO A 173 15.98 -52.77 -27.51
CA PRO A 173 16.14 -52.75 -28.95
C PRO A 173 15.37 -53.91 -29.60
N PRO A 174 15.03 -53.81 -30.90
CA PRO A 174 14.40 -54.92 -31.61
C PRO A 174 15.31 -56.15 -31.59
N THR A 175 14.72 -57.34 -31.55
CA THR A 175 15.46 -58.60 -31.56
C THR A 175 16.37 -58.67 -32.80
N PRO A 176 17.70 -58.81 -32.63
CA PRO A 176 18.63 -58.84 -33.76
C PRO A 176 18.42 -60.09 -34.60
N ARG A 177 18.54 -59.94 -35.92
CA ARG A 177 18.37 -61.05 -36.88
C ARG A 177 19.68 -61.72 -37.27
N ASP A 178 20.82 -61.09 -37.00
CA ASP A 178 22.15 -61.60 -37.28
C ASP A 178 23.21 -61.02 -36.32
N LEU A 179 24.43 -61.58 -36.36
CA LEU A 179 25.55 -61.17 -35.52
C LEU A 179 25.96 -59.71 -35.74
N ARG A 180 25.86 -59.22 -36.98
CA ARG A 180 26.24 -57.85 -37.32
C ARG A 180 25.28 -56.85 -36.68
N ALA A 181 23.99 -57.11 -36.74
CA ALA A 181 22.94 -56.33 -36.10
C ALA A 181 23.09 -56.36 -34.58
N ALA A 182 23.35 -57.53 -33.98
CA ALA A 182 23.61 -57.64 -32.55
C ALA A 182 24.84 -56.82 -32.10
N THR A 183 25.93 -56.87 -32.87
CA THR A 183 27.16 -56.12 -32.57
C THR A 183 26.98 -54.61 -32.71
N ALA A 184 26.17 -54.16 -33.68
CA ALA A 184 25.83 -52.76 -33.84
C ALA A 184 24.99 -52.26 -32.65
N LEU A 185 23.94 -52.99 -32.26
CA LEU A 185 23.11 -52.66 -31.10
C LEU A 185 23.92 -52.60 -29.80
N LEU A 186 24.92 -53.48 -29.62
CA LEU A 186 25.80 -53.44 -28.45
C LEU A 186 26.69 -52.19 -28.45
N ARG A 187 27.26 -51.79 -29.60
CA ARG A 187 28.04 -50.54 -29.69
C ARG A 187 27.19 -49.30 -29.41
N ASP A 188 25.95 -49.30 -29.91
CA ASP A 188 25.01 -48.20 -29.67
C ASP A 188 24.66 -48.10 -28.17
N HIS A 189 24.51 -49.25 -27.49
CA HIS A 189 24.33 -49.31 -26.04
C HIS A 189 25.56 -48.78 -25.29
N ASP A 190 26.77 -49.25 -25.62
CA ASP A 190 28.01 -48.80 -24.98
C ASP A 190 28.22 -47.29 -25.17
N ALA A 191 27.86 -46.74 -26.34
CA ALA A 191 27.90 -45.31 -26.60
C ALA A 191 26.90 -44.55 -25.69
N ALA A 192 25.66 -45.03 -25.59
CA ALA A 192 24.65 -44.43 -24.72
C ALA A 192 25.03 -44.50 -23.22
N GLU A 193 25.65 -45.59 -22.76
CA GLU A 193 26.17 -45.68 -21.38
C GLU A 193 27.28 -44.66 -21.11
N ASN A 194 28.22 -44.49 -22.04
CA ASN A 194 29.29 -43.51 -21.91
C ASN A 194 28.75 -42.07 -21.87
N ASP A 195 27.76 -41.75 -22.71
CA ASP A 195 27.11 -40.44 -22.72
C ASP A 195 26.39 -40.17 -21.39
N MET A 196 25.71 -41.17 -20.81
CA MET A 196 25.05 -41.02 -19.50
C MET A 196 26.04 -40.73 -18.36
N VAL A 197 27.18 -41.42 -18.31
CA VAL A 197 28.22 -41.20 -17.29
C VAL A 197 28.84 -39.81 -17.40
N SER A 198 28.94 -39.27 -18.61
CA SER A 198 29.52 -37.94 -18.85
C SER A 198 28.62 -36.78 -18.37
N ILE A 199 27.30 -36.96 -18.42
CA ILE A 199 26.31 -35.93 -18.03
C ILE A 199 26.19 -35.83 -16.51
N ASP A 200 26.21 -36.95 -15.80
CA ASP A 200 26.14 -36.98 -14.33
C ASP A 200 27.42 -36.39 -13.66
N ALA A 201 28.51 -36.21 -14.42
CA ALA A 201 29.72 -35.55 -13.96
C ALA A 201 29.68 -34.00 -14.08
N GLN A 202 28.65 -33.43 -14.72
CA GLN A 202 28.48 -31.99 -14.96
C GLN A 202 27.37 -31.33 -14.11
N THR A 203 26.57 -32.14 -13.41
CA THR A 203 25.56 -31.71 -12.42
C THR A 203 26.11 -31.78 -11.00
#